data_AF-A0A1A8ZTS6-F1
#
_entry.id   AF-A0A1A8ZTS6-F1
#
_cell.length_a   1.000
_cell.length_b   1.000
_cell.length_c   1.000
_cell.angle_alpha   90.00
_cell.angle_beta   90.00
_cell.angle_gamma   90.00
#
_symmetry.space_group_name_H-M   'P 1'
#
loop_
_entity.id
_entity.type
_entity.pdbx_description
1 polymer ?
#
loop_
_entity_poly.entity_id
_entity_poly.type
_entity_poly.pdbx_seq_one_letter_code
_entity_poly.pdbx_strand_id
1 'polypeptide(L)'
;MYVLREVSAPPIDDTWRVVYSGLDFWGKEIFLLAPAGADLAAVEPEVGSRKPPTGRGMAVWRDGQLVPLPDLPQVADTADHGPQGYVFASRAVGVESDDGTAESAENVWFADGDGKVFRGISVGSQFSHLAMDDEGALWVGYRDQAGLWVPPPAAGRPDLADGVLLPGVCRWSPEGHLSWVLSRDAGVAEPGFHCYSLNVSAAGRLAAVDWRNSVVELAVSGESRFWATENQSPSGLAKRGDDLLLLGRYEWPKRRGDQPAGFDVVSRHHLTGAGLELSEESRLVLPDGSALPGVPQGVSAKGDLVLMHFGDVSRPSVLSL
;
A
#
# COMPACT_ATOMS: atom_id res chain seq x y z
N MET A 1 15.26 11.65 18.50
CA MET A 1 13.79 11.53 18.55
C MET A 1 13.26 12.10 17.26
N TYR A 2 12.42 11.34 16.56
CA TYR A 2 11.76 11.80 15.34
C TYR A 2 10.42 12.42 15.71
N VAL A 3 10.13 13.60 15.16
CA VAL A 3 8.91 14.35 15.46
C VAL A 3 8.03 14.34 14.22
N LEU A 4 6.78 13.92 14.40
CA LEU A 4 5.79 13.94 13.33
C LEU A 4 5.39 15.36 12.94
N ARG A 5 5.12 15.57 11.65
CA ARG A 5 4.44 16.76 11.14
C ARG A 5 2.97 16.45 10.92
N GLU A 6 2.07 17.26 11.46
CA GLU A 6 0.64 17.16 11.14
C GLU A 6 0.38 17.58 9.69
N VAL A 7 -0.49 16.82 9.03
CA VAL A 7 -1.05 17.19 7.74
C VAL A 7 -2.40 17.86 7.98
N SER A 8 -2.64 18.99 7.31
CA SER A 8 -3.95 19.61 7.35
C SER A 8 -4.98 18.71 6.66
N ALA A 9 -6.07 18.44 7.37
CA ALA A 9 -7.22 17.77 6.78
C ALA A 9 -7.70 18.56 5.55
N PRO A 10 -8.24 17.87 4.52
CA PRO A 10 -8.87 18.56 3.40
C PRO A 10 -10.04 19.42 3.95
N PRO A 11 -10.26 20.64 3.43
CA PRO A 11 -11.37 21.52 3.82
C PRO A 11 -12.68 21.00 3.23
N ILE A 12 -13.14 19.85 3.71
CA ILE A 12 -14.39 19.22 3.30
C ILE A 12 -15.53 19.68 4.22
N ASP A 13 -16.71 19.85 3.65
CA ASP A 13 -17.93 20.10 4.41
C ASP A 13 -18.47 18.79 5.02
N ASP A 14 -19.55 18.89 5.81
CA ASP A 14 -20.20 17.74 6.46
C ASP A 14 -20.81 16.73 5.45
N THR A 15 -20.66 16.96 4.14
CA THR A 15 -21.18 16.04 3.11
C THR A 15 -20.20 14.94 2.74
N TRP A 16 -18.93 15.07 3.12
CA TRP A 16 -17.87 14.10 2.86
C TRP A 16 -17.25 13.59 4.16
N ARG A 17 -16.73 12.36 4.09
CA ARG A 17 -15.81 11.82 5.09
C ARG A 17 -14.57 11.27 4.40
N VAL A 18 -13.43 11.44 5.05
CA VAL A 18 -12.17 10.81 4.62
C VAL A 18 -12.25 9.32 4.93
N VAL A 19 -11.92 8.47 3.95
CA VAL A 19 -11.88 7.01 4.10
C VAL A 19 -10.48 6.45 3.91
N TYR A 20 -9.61 7.22 3.26
CA TYR A 20 -8.19 6.91 3.09
C TYR A 20 -7.39 8.21 3.07
N SER A 21 -6.19 8.16 3.63
CA SER A 21 -5.15 9.17 3.46
C SER A 21 -3.83 8.49 3.11
N GLY A 22 -3.11 9.06 2.16
CA GLY A 22 -1.89 8.49 1.62
C GLY A 22 -1.00 9.53 0.98
N LEU A 23 0.08 9.05 0.38
CA LEU A 23 0.99 9.83 -0.44
C LEU A 23 0.94 9.33 -1.88
N ASP A 24 1.01 10.26 -2.83
CA ASP A 24 1.06 9.95 -4.26
C ASP A 24 2.49 9.68 -4.76
N PHE A 25 2.66 9.35 -6.04
CA PHE A 25 3.97 9.07 -6.65
C PHE A 25 5.04 10.16 -6.39
N TRP A 26 4.63 11.41 -6.22
CA TRP A 26 5.52 12.56 -5.97
C TRP A 26 5.64 12.92 -4.48
N GLY A 27 5.06 12.13 -3.58
CA GLY A 27 5.06 12.39 -2.15
C GLY A 27 4.07 13.46 -1.70
N LYS A 28 3.04 13.77 -2.51
CA LYS A 28 1.99 14.70 -2.12
C LYS A 28 0.84 13.98 -1.43
N GLU A 29 0.18 14.65 -0.49
CA GLU A 29 -0.94 14.05 0.22
C GLU A 29 -2.16 13.87 -0.70
N ILE A 30 -2.77 12.68 -0.61
CA ILE A 30 -3.98 12.29 -1.33
C ILE A 30 -5.00 11.75 -0.33
N PHE A 31 -6.25 12.17 -0.48
CA PHE A 31 -7.36 11.72 0.37
C PHE A 31 -8.49 11.16 -0.47
N LEU A 32 -8.92 9.93 -0.17
CA LEU A 32 -10.14 9.37 -0.73
C LEU A 32 -11.31 9.76 0.17
N LEU A 33 -12.38 10.21 -0.46
CA LEU A 33 -13.57 10.72 0.20
C LEU A 33 -14.78 9.89 -0.21
N ALA A 34 -15.58 9.52 0.78
CA ALA A 34 -16.92 8.97 0.57
C ALA A 34 -17.97 9.97 1.03
N PRO A 35 -19.19 9.94 0.48
CA PRO A 35 -20.31 10.65 1.07
C PRO A 35 -20.45 10.32 2.56
N ALA A 36 -20.76 11.31 3.41
CA ALA A 36 -20.80 11.12 4.86
C ALA A 36 -21.77 10.01 5.31
N GLY A 37 -22.86 9.80 4.56
CA GLY A 37 -23.85 8.75 4.79
C GLY A 37 -23.60 7.44 4.05
N ALA A 38 -22.47 7.28 3.36
CA ALA A 38 -22.15 6.04 2.67
C ALA A 38 -22.03 4.88 3.67
N ASP A 39 -22.50 3.69 3.29
CA ASP A 39 -22.26 2.48 4.07
C ASP A 39 -21.06 1.74 3.48
N LEU A 40 -19.89 1.93 4.10
CA LEU A 40 -18.64 1.26 3.67
C LEU A 40 -18.52 -0.13 4.28
N ALA A 41 -19.39 -0.50 5.23
CA ALA A 41 -19.33 -1.76 5.95
C ALA A 41 -20.23 -2.85 5.33
N ALA A 42 -21.14 -2.49 4.42
CA ALA A 42 -22.18 -3.38 3.90
C ALA A 42 -21.89 -4.02 2.54
N VAL A 43 -20.63 -4.31 2.22
CA VAL A 43 -20.33 -5.24 1.13
C VAL A 43 -19.93 -6.58 1.74
N GLU A 44 -20.95 -7.32 2.19
CA GLU A 44 -20.84 -8.77 2.22
C GLU A 44 -20.54 -9.25 0.79
N PRO A 45 -19.71 -10.28 0.59
CA PRO A 45 -19.29 -10.77 -0.71
C PRO A 45 -20.40 -11.59 -1.39
N GLU A 46 -21.68 -11.23 -1.22
CA GLU A 46 -22.75 -11.88 -1.95
C GLU A 46 -22.69 -11.44 -3.42
N VAL A 47 -22.17 -12.36 -4.22
CA VAL A 47 -22.27 -12.43 -5.68
C VAL A 47 -23.72 -12.19 -6.08
N GLY A 48 -24.01 -11.00 -6.58
CA GLY A 48 -25.32 -10.71 -7.15
C GLY A 48 -25.82 -9.31 -6.85
N SER A 49 -25.54 -8.41 -7.79
CA SER A 49 -26.44 -7.30 -8.14
C SER A 49 -27.07 -6.55 -6.96
N ARG A 50 -26.30 -5.75 -6.23
CA ARG A 50 -26.87 -4.60 -5.52
C ARG A 50 -26.41 -3.33 -6.22
N LYS A 51 -27.38 -2.60 -6.78
CA LYS A 51 -27.16 -1.26 -7.33
C LYS A 51 -26.46 -0.42 -6.27
N PRO A 52 -25.46 0.42 -6.64
CA PRO A 52 -24.80 1.30 -5.70
C PRO A 52 -25.85 2.14 -4.96
N PRO A 53 -25.71 2.35 -3.64
CA PRO A 53 -26.62 3.19 -2.89
C PRO A 53 -26.68 4.56 -3.56
N THR A 54 -27.90 4.95 -3.91
CA THR A 54 -28.23 6.19 -4.59
C THR A 54 -27.75 7.41 -3.79
N GLY A 55 -26.87 8.22 -4.38
CA GLY A 55 -26.65 9.61 -3.97
C GLY A 55 -25.19 9.97 -3.70
N ARG A 56 -24.49 10.45 -4.74
CA ARG A 56 -23.07 10.85 -4.84
C ARG A 56 -22.09 9.66 -4.93
N GLY A 57 -21.23 9.70 -5.95
CA GLY A 57 -20.07 8.82 -6.05
C GLY A 57 -18.98 9.20 -5.04
N MET A 58 -17.83 8.55 -5.12
CA MET A 58 -16.67 8.91 -4.32
C MET A 58 -16.04 10.22 -4.84
N ALA A 59 -15.02 10.73 -4.15
CA ALA A 59 -14.18 11.80 -4.65
C ALA A 59 -12.74 11.65 -4.14
N VAL A 60 -11.80 12.28 -4.80
CA VAL A 60 -10.42 12.40 -4.31
C VAL A 60 -10.08 13.87 -4.08
N TRP A 61 -9.44 14.16 -2.96
CA TRP A 61 -8.85 15.47 -2.69
C TRP A 61 -7.34 15.39 -2.83
N ARG A 62 -6.78 16.27 -3.68
CA ARG A 62 -5.35 16.38 -3.94
C ARG A 62 -5.03 17.80 -4.40
N ASP A 63 -3.90 18.34 -3.97
CA ASP A 63 -3.40 19.64 -4.45
C ASP A 63 -4.43 20.79 -4.35
N GLY A 64 -5.29 20.77 -3.31
CA GLY A 64 -6.32 21.79 -3.12
C GLY A 64 -7.56 21.64 -4.02
N GLN A 65 -7.68 20.52 -4.73
CA GLN A 65 -8.77 20.25 -5.66
C GLN A 65 -9.55 19.01 -5.25
N LEU A 66 -10.87 19.11 -5.38
CA LEU A 66 -11.80 17.99 -5.24
C LEU A 66 -12.15 17.45 -6.63
N VAL A 67 -11.79 16.20 -6.91
CA VAL A 67 -12.11 15.51 -8.17
C VAL A 67 -13.21 14.49 -7.90
N PRO A 68 -14.43 14.67 -8.46
CA PRO A 68 -15.51 13.71 -8.32
C PRO A 68 -15.21 12.38 -9.04
N LEU A 69 -15.60 11.26 -8.43
CA LEU A 69 -15.43 9.90 -8.94
C LEU A 69 -16.81 9.22 -9.01
N PRO A 70 -17.69 9.63 -9.94
CA PRO A 70 -19.09 9.19 -9.97
C PRO A 70 -19.24 7.69 -10.20
N ASP A 71 -18.29 7.10 -10.92
CA ASP A 71 -18.31 5.69 -11.34
C ASP A 71 -17.45 4.79 -10.44
N LEU A 72 -16.74 5.36 -9.45
CA LEU A 72 -15.92 4.56 -8.53
C LEU A 72 -16.82 3.85 -7.50
N PRO A 73 -16.72 2.51 -7.36
CA PRO A 73 -17.48 1.77 -6.36
C PRO A 73 -17.19 2.26 -4.94
N GLN A 74 -18.23 2.43 -4.12
CA GLN A 74 -18.16 2.84 -2.71
C GLN A 74 -17.61 1.73 -1.78
N VAL A 75 -16.63 0.96 -2.27
CA VAL A 75 -15.86 -0.05 -1.54
C VAL A 75 -14.37 0.24 -1.59
N ALA A 76 -13.94 1.20 -2.40
CA ALA A 76 -12.53 1.57 -2.48
C ALA A 76 -12.08 2.17 -1.15
N ASP A 77 -10.97 1.66 -0.63
CA ASP A 77 -10.40 1.97 0.67
C ASP A 77 -8.92 2.36 0.59
N THR A 78 -8.37 2.43 -0.63
CA THR A 78 -7.00 2.82 -0.92
C THR A 78 -6.98 3.63 -2.22
N ALA A 79 -6.08 4.61 -2.31
CA ALA A 79 -5.85 5.39 -3.50
C ALA A 79 -4.35 5.68 -3.71
N ASP A 80 -3.95 5.83 -4.96
CA ASP A 80 -2.66 6.41 -5.35
C ASP A 80 -2.85 7.24 -6.63
N HIS A 81 -1.89 8.13 -6.91
CA HIS A 81 -1.89 8.96 -8.10
C HIS A 81 -0.48 9.04 -8.67
N GLY A 82 -0.36 8.75 -9.97
CA GLY A 82 0.89 8.76 -10.70
C GLY A 82 0.77 9.54 -12.01
N PRO A 83 1.81 9.49 -12.86
CA PRO A 83 1.84 10.24 -14.12
C PRO A 83 0.68 9.93 -15.08
N GLN A 84 0.05 8.76 -14.96
CA GLN A 84 -1.04 8.31 -15.83
C GLN A 84 -2.44 8.53 -15.24
N GLY A 85 -2.55 9.12 -14.05
CA GLY A 85 -3.82 9.36 -13.37
C GLY A 85 -3.92 8.67 -12.02
N TYR A 86 -5.15 8.31 -11.63
CA TYR A 86 -5.46 7.72 -10.34
C TYR A 86 -5.61 6.21 -10.43
N VAL A 87 -5.29 5.55 -9.33
CA VAL A 87 -5.66 4.17 -9.07
C VAL A 87 -6.34 4.09 -7.71
N PHE A 88 -7.41 3.32 -7.65
CA PHE A 88 -8.18 3.06 -6.44
C PHE A 88 -8.26 1.56 -6.25
N ALA A 89 -8.36 1.11 -5.01
CA ALA A 89 -8.51 -0.31 -4.74
C ALA A 89 -9.37 -0.56 -3.51
N SER A 90 -9.91 -1.78 -3.44
CA SER A 90 -10.59 -2.30 -2.26
C SER A 90 -9.87 -3.56 -1.79
N ARG A 91 -9.33 -3.52 -0.57
CA ARG A 91 -8.68 -4.69 0.05
C ARG A 91 -9.68 -5.74 0.55
N ALA A 92 -10.94 -5.35 0.72
CA ALA A 92 -12.02 -6.23 1.18
C ALA A 92 -12.63 -7.08 0.05
N VAL A 93 -12.47 -6.65 -1.21
CA VAL A 93 -13.00 -7.34 -2.39
C VAL A 93 -11.92 -8.26 -2.95
N GLY A 94 -12.28 -9.53 -3.19
CA GLY A 94 -11.37 -10.60 -3.63
C GLY A 94 -11.44 -11.86 -2.77
N VAL A 95 -12.58 -12.15 -2.15
CA VAL A 95 -12.73 -13.25 -1.20
C VAL A 95 -12.61 -14.60 -1.92
N GLU A 96 -11.81 -15.50 -1.34
CA GLU A 96 -11.78 -16.92 -1.72
C GLU A 96 -13.18 -17.50 -1.58
N SER A 97 -13.70 -18.13 -2.63
CA SER A 97 -14.79 -19.08 -2.44
C SER A 97 -14.24 -20.32 -1.72
N ASP A 98 -15.07 -20.95 -0.88
CA ASP A 98 -14.72 -22.19 -0.16
C ASP A 98 -14.33 -23.36 -1.09
N ASP A 99 -14.58 -23.24 -2.40
CA ASP A 99 -14.19 -24.22 -3.42
C ASP A 99 -12.83 -23.94 -4.09
N GLY A 100 -12.10 -22.91 -3.63
CA GLY A 100 -10.77 -22.55 -4.14
C GLY A 100 -10.79 -21.84 -5.49
N THR A 101 -11.95 -21.42 -5.98
CA THR A 101 -12.08 -20.61 -7.20
C THR A 101 -12.23 -19.14 -6.87
N ALA A 102 -11.11 -18.43 -6.67
CA ALA A 102 -11.16 -16.97 -6.48
C ALA A 102 -11.98 -16.31 -7.62
N GLU A 103 -13.17 -15.78 -7.30
CA GLU A 103 -13.97 -15.08 -8.28
C GLU A 103 -13.28 -13.77 -8.69
N SER A 104 -13.28 -13.49 -9.99
CA SER A 104 -12.55 -12.40 -10.65
C SER A 104 -13.18 -11.03 -10.43
N ALA A 105 -13.65 -10.74 -9.21
CA ALA A 105 -14.18 -9.42 -8.91
C ALA A 105 -13.06 -8.39 -9.09
N GLU A 106 -13.34 -7.36 -9.91
CA GLU A 106 -12.47 -6.20 -10.00
C GLU A 106 -12.36 -5.58 -8.61
N ASN A 107 -11.13 -5.39 -8.14
CA ASN A 107 -10.84 -4.79 -6.85
C ASN A 107 -9.81 -3.66 -6.95
N VAL A 108 -9.42 -3.30 -8.18
CA VAL A 108 -8.58 -2.16 -8.52
C VAL A 108 -9.22 -1.43 -9.71
N TRP A 109 -9.30 -0.11 -9.66
CA TRP A 109 -9.88 0.74 -10.69
C TRP A 109 -8.93 1.88 -11.07
N PHE A 110 -8.72 2.06 -12.36
CA PHE A 110 -7.94 3.16 -12.92
C PHE A 110 -8.86 4.28 -13.40
N ALA A 111 -8.51 5.51 -13.07
CA ALA A 111 -9.21 6.71 -13.53
C ALA A 111 -8.24 7.74 -14.09
N ASP A 112 -8.70 8.53 -15.06
CA ASP A 112 -7.93 9.66 -15.58
C ASP A 112 -7.89 10.83 -14.58
N GLY A 113 -7.14 11.89 -14.92
CA GLY A 113 -7.00 13.08 -14.08
C GLY A 113 -8.31 13.81 -13.77
N ASP A 114 -9.35 13.59 -14.57
CA ASP A 114 -10.69 14.18 -14.39
C ASP A 114 -11.61 13.28 -13.56
N GLY A 115 -11.11 12.14 -13.08
CA GLY A 115 -11.84 11.21 -12.23
C GLY A 115 -12.73 10.21 -12.98
N LYS A 116 -12.59 10.10 -14.31
CA LYS A 116 -13.35 9.12 -15.09
C LYS A 116 -12.68 7.76 -14.99
N VAL A 117 -13.37 6.80 -14.37
CA VAL A 117 -12.95 5.40 -14.33
C VAL A 117 -13.00 4.83 -15.75
N PHE A 118 -11.88 4.30 -16.23
CA PHE A 118 -11.79 3.74 -17.59
C PHE A 118 -11.45 2.25 -17.59
N ARG A 119 -11.06 1.68 -16.44
CA ARG A 119 -10.72 0.26 -16.32
C ARG A 119 -10.83 -0.24 -14.89
N GLY A 120 -11.29 -1.48 -14.73
CA GLY A 120 -11.10 -2.27 -13.53
C GLY A 120 -10.25 -3.51 -13.82
N ILE A 121 -9.49 -3.96 -12.83
CA ILE A 121 -8.71 -5.20 -12.86
C ILE A 121 -8.88 -5.93 -11.53
N SER A 122 -8.60 -7.23 -11.52
CA SER A 122 -8.47 -8.01 -10.29
C SER A 122 -7.01 -8.30 -10.02
N VAL A 123 -6.53 -7.98 -8.82
CA VAL A 123 -5.15 -8.27 -8.38
C VAL A 123 -5.10 -9.41 -7.35
N GLY A 124 -6.21 -10.15 -7.19
CA GLY A 124 -6.34 -11.21 -6.18
C GLY A 124 -6.67 -10.66 -4.79
N SER A 125 -6.38 -11.45 -3.76
CA SER A 125 -6.81 -11.20 -2.38
C SER A 125 -5.66 -10.78 -1.45
N GLN A 126 -6.01 -10.25 -0.27
CA GLN A 126 -5.09 -10.03 0.85
C GLN A 126 -3.82 -9.22 0.52
N PHE A 127 -3.94 -8.21 -0.34
CA PHE A 127 -2.89 -7.22 -0.53
C PHE A 127 -2.93 -6.14 0.56
N SER A 128 -1.76 -5.70 1.02
CA SER A 128 -1.59 -4.65 2.03
C SER A 128 -1.21 -3.30 1.46
N HIS A 129 -0.46 -3.31 0.36
CA HIS A 129 0.12 -2.11 -0.22
C HIS A 129 -0.13 -2.04 -1.71
N LEU A 130 -0.26 -0.81 -2.19
CA LEU A 130 -0.49 -0.51 -3.59
C LEU A 130 0.27 0.77 -3.92
N ALA A 131 0.99 0.77 -5.04
CA ALA A 131 1.71 1.94 -5.50
C ALA A 131 1.86 1.96 -7.02
N MET A 132 1.53 3.08 -7.66
CA MET A 132 1.76 3.30 -9.09
C MET A 132 3.21 3.72 -9.35
N ASP A 133 3.82 3.20 -10.41
CA ASP A 133 5.11 3.69 -10.92
C ASP A 133 4.96 4.74 -12.03
N ASP A 134 6.09 5.21 -12.55
CA ASP A 134 6.16 6.23 -13.59
C ASP A 134 5.59 5.80 -14.95
N GLU A 135 5.53 4.50 -15.20
CA GLU A 135 4.92 3.90 -16.39
C GLU A 135 3.40 3.68 -16.23
N GLY A 136 2.85 4.01 -15.06
CA GLY A 136 1.43 3.77 -14.73
C GLY A 136 1.15 2.33 -14.31
N ALA A 137 2.16 1.48 -14.22
CA ALA A 137 1.99 0.13 -13.72
C ALA A 137 1.85 0.12 -12.20
N LEU A 138 1.25 -0.95 -11.70
CA LEU A 138 0.87 -1.08 -10.32
C LEU A 138 1.77 -2.08 -9.59
N TRP A 139 2.47 -1.61 -8.57
CA TRP A 139 3.14 -2.46 -7.60
C TRP A 139 2.19 -2.80 -6.46
N VAL A 140 2.04 -4.10 -6.19
CA VAL A 140 1.13 -4.61 -5.16
C VAL A 140 1.92 -5.47 -4.19
N GLY A 141 1.85 -5.11 -2.91
CA GLY A 141 2.42 -5.88 -1.81
C GLY A 141 1.36 -6.78 -1.17
N TYR A 142 1.68 -8.07 -1.04
CA TYR A 142 0.79 -9.11 -0.52
C TYR A 142 1.22 -9.60 0.85
N ARG A 143 0.27 -10.10 1.65
CA ARG A 143 0.50 -10.63 3.00
C ARG A 143 -0.39 -11.83 3.30
N ASP A 144 -0.12 -12.47 4.43
CA ASP A 144 -0.94 -13.53 5.04
C ASP A 144 -1.11 -14.79 4.19
N GLN A 145 -2.30 -15.09 3.67
CA GLN A 145 -2.66 -16.20 2.78
C GLN A 145 -3.09 -15.67 1.40
N ALA A 146 -2.40 -14.65 0.88
CA ALA A 146 -2.72 -14.07 -0.41
C ALA A 146 -2.76 -15.12 -1.54
N GLY A 147 -3.90 -15.15 -2.23
CA GLY A 147 -4.10 -15.87 -3.48
C GLY A 147 -4.02 -14.88 -4.64
N LEU A 148 -3.06 -15.07 -5.55
CA LEU A 148 -3.07 -14.36 -6.82
C LEU A 148 -4.19 -14.90 -7.71
N TRP A 149 -5.00 -14.00 -8.26
CA TRP A 149 -5.86 -14.35 -9.39
C TRP A 149 -5.09 -14.11 -10.69
N VAL A 150 -4.76 -15.18 -11.40
CA VAL A 150 -4.11 -15.13 -12.72
C VAL A 150 -5.07 -15.80 -13.71
N PRO A 151 -5.83 -15.05 -14.53
CA PRO A 151 -6.77 -15.66 -15.47
C PRO A 151 -6.02 -16.50 -16.47
N PRO A 152 -6.40 -17.76 -16.73
CA PRO A 152 -5.86 -18.51 -17.86
C PRO A 152 -6.46 -17.97 -19.19
N PRO A 153 -5.67 -17.86 -20.27
CA PRO A 153 -4.21 -17.80 -20.30
C PRO A 153 -3.79 -16.37 -20.00
N ALA A 154 -3.09 -16.13 -18.89
CA ALA A 154 -2.52 -14.81 -18.65
C ALA A 154 -1.52 -14.62 -19.78
N ALA A 155 -1.85 -13.74 -20.72
CA ALA A 155 -1.00 -13.48 -21.87
C ALA A 155 0.37 -13.06 -21.34
N GLY A 156 1.35 -13.98 -21.38
CA GLY A 156 2.73 -13.73 -20.98
C GLY A 156 3.29 -14.50 -19.77
N ARG A 157 2.49 -15.21 -18.94
CA ARG A 157 3.01 -15.93 -17.74
C ARG A 157 2.42 -17.34 -17.53
N PRO A 158 2.65 -18.30 -18.45
CA PRO A 158 2.17 -19.68 -18.30
C PRO A 158 2.83 -20.43 -17.13
N ASP A 159 3.98 -19.95 -16.65
CA ASP A 159 4.69 -20.47 -15.47
C ASP A 159 3.91 -20.28 -14.15
N LEU A 160 2.85 -19.47 -14.16
CA LEU A 160 2.03 -19.14 -13.00
C LEU A 160 0.64 -19.80 -13.02
N ALA A 161 0.43 -20.76 -13.92
CA ALA A 161 -0.87 -21.42 -14.12
C ALA A 161 -1.43 -22.13 -12.87
N ASP A 162 -0.56 -22.56 -11.95
CA ASP A 162 -0.94 -23.26 -10.71
C ASP A 162 -1.23 -22.31 -9.53
N GLY A 163 -1.32 -20.99 -9.79
CA GLY A 163 -1.46 -19.98 -8.75
C GLY A 163 -0.16 -19.73 -7.99
N VAL A 164 0.06 -18.51 -7.52
CA VAL A 164 1.16 -18.19 -6.60
C VAL A 164 0.56 -17.89 -5.25
N LEU A 165 0.89 -18.73 -4.28
CA LEU A 165 0.68 -18.42 -2.87
C LEU A 165 1.85 -17.53 -2.42
N LEU A 166 1.53 -16.41 -1.78
CA LEU A 166 2.51 -15.52 -1.13
C LEU A 166 3.59 -14.97 -2.08
N PRO A 167 3.19 -14.19 -3.09
CA PRO A 167 4.13 -13.63 -4.07
C PRO A 167 5.05 -12.55 -3.49
N GLY A 168 4.75 -12.02 -2.30
CA GLY A 168 5.43 -10.86 -1.72
C GLY A 168 5.04 -9.59 -2.43
N VAL A 169 5.64 -9.35 -3.60
CA VAL A 169 5.40 -8.16 -4.40
C VAL A 169 5.19 -8.57 -5.85
N CYS A 170 4.16 -8.01 -6.48
CA CYS A 170 3.90 -8.14 -7.91
C CYS A 170 3.89 -6.77 -8.58
N ARG A 171 4.10 -6.79 -9.90
CA ARG A 171 3.84 -5.65 -10.77
C ARG A 171 2.81 -6.00 -11.83
N TRP A 172 1.73 -5.22 -11.89
CA TRP A 172 0.64 -5.36 -12.85
C TRP A 172 0.67 -4.22 -13.85
N SER A 173 0.46 -4.52 -15.14
CA SER A 173 0.26 -3.49 -16.13
C SER A 173 -1.11 -2.81 -15.95
N PRO A 174 -1.30 -1.60 -16.48
CA PRO A 174 -2.62 -0.94 -16.49
C PRO A 174 -3.71 -1.82 -17.11
N GLU A 175 -3.35 -2.70 -18.06
CA GLU A 175 -4.28 -3.62 -18.71
C GLU A 175 -4.74 -4.77 -17.83
N GLY A 176 -4.11 -4.97 -16.67
CA GLY A 176 -4.37 -6.09 -15.76
C GLY A 176 -3.47 -7.31 -16.00
N HIS A 177 -2.37 -7.16 -16.74
CA HIS A 177 -1.43 -8.25 -16.95
C HIS A 177 -0.38 -8.29 -15.86
N LEU A 178 -0.16 -9.46 -15.26
CA LEU A 178 0.93 -9.68 -14.32
C LEU A 178 2.28 -9.67 -15.07
N SER A 179 3.08 -8.63 -14.85
CA SER A 179 4.33 -8.39 -15.59
C SER A 179 5.58 -8.83 -14.82
N TRP A 180 5.52 -8.89 -13.49
CA TRP A 180 6.66 -9.23 -12.64
C TRP A 180 6.21 -9.75 -11.27
N VAL A 181 6.94 -10.71 -10.69
CA VAL A 181 6.68 -11.34 -9.38
C VAL A 181 8.00 -11.52 -8.62
N LEU A 182 8.09 -11.02 -7.38
CA LEU A 182 9.31 -11.08 -6.56
C LEU A 182 9.82 -12.50 -6.40
N SER A 183 8.94 -13.44 -6.04
CA SER A 183 9.30 -14.85 -5.79
C SER A 183 9.76 -15.64 -7.01
N ARG A 184 9.72 -15.04 -8.21
CA ARG A 184 10.10 -15.70 -9.48
C ARG A 184 11.20 -14.94 -10.19
N ASP A 185 11.03 -13.63 -10.29
CA ASP A 185 11.81 -12.80 -11.21
C ASP A 185 12.99 -12.12 -10.49
N ALA A 186 13.01 -12.11 -9.15
CA ALA A 186 14.11 -11.55 -8.36
C ALA A 186 15.25 -12.54 -8.08
N GLY A 187 15.26 -13.72 -8.73
CA GLY A 187 16.33 -14.71 -8.56
C GLY A 187 16.34 -15.42 -7.19
N VAL A 188 15.22 -15.40 -6.47
CA VAL A 188 15.09 -16.07 -5.16
C VAL A 188 14.44 -17.44 -5.33
N ALA A 189 15.02 -18.48 -4.73
CA ALA A 189 14.62 -19.87 -4.95
C ALA A 189 13.50 -20.38 -4.03
N GLU A 190 13.01 -19.55 -3.10
CA GLU A 190 12.05 -19.94 -2.07
C GLU A 190 10.73 -19.20 -2.27
N PRO A 191 9.56 -19.88 -2.22
CA PRO A 191 8.26 -19.23 -2.18
C PRO A 191 7.97 -18.69 -0.77
N GLY A 192 6.94 -17.85 -0.62
CA GLY A 192 6.48 -17.44 0.71
C GLY A 192 6.98 -16.09 1.16
N PHE A 193 6.64 -15.02 0.43
CA PHE A 193 7.00 -13.66 0.81
C PHE A 193 5.78 -12.88 1.31
N HIS A 194 5.93 -12.20 2.43
CA HIS A 194 5.07 -11.11 2.86
C HIS A 194 5.73 -9.77 2.58
N CYS A 195 4.96 -8.81 2.09
CA CYS A 195 5.37 -7.41 1.96
C CYS A 195 4.80 -6.60 3.14
N TYR A 196 5.69 -6.09 3.98
CA TYR A 196 5.34 -5.28 5.16
C TYR A 196 5.31 -3.78 4.88
N SER A 197 6.05 -3.34 3.87
CA SER A 197 6.05 -1.96 3.41
C SER A 197 6.47 -1.89 1.95
N LEU A 198 5.90 -0.94 1.21
CA LEU A 198 6.17 -0.69 -0.19
C LEU A 198 6.35 0.81 -0.39
N ASN A 199 7.44 1.19 -1.07
CA ASN A 199 7.72 2.56 -1.47
C ASN A 199 8.08 2.58 -2.95
N VAL A 200 7.21 3.16 -3.77
CA VAL A 200 7.45 3.39 -5.19
C VAL A 200 7.28 4.86 -5.48
N SER A 201 8.36 5.47 -5.97
CA SER A 201 8.47 6.89 -6.27
C SER A 201 9.52 7.14 -7.35
N ALA A 202 9.71 8.40 -7.72
CA ALA A 202 10.81 8.80 -8.61
C ALA A 202 12.21 8.47 -8.04
N ALA A 203 12.35 8.29 -6.73
CA ALA A 203 13.63 7.95 -6.09
C ALA A 203 13.96 6.45 -6.15
N GLY A 204 13.02 5.61 -6.58
CA GLY A 204 13.18 4.18 -6.71
C GLY A 204 11.96 3.39 -6.23
N ARG A 205 12.12 2.06 -6.27
CA ARG A 205 11.12 1.07 -5.88
C ARG A 205 11.73 0.17 -4.83
N LEU A 206 11.18 0.19 -3.63
CA LEU A 206 11.64 -0.62 -2.52
C LEU A 206 10.47 -1.34 -1.87
N ALA A 207 10.75 -2.52 -1.34
CA ALA A 207 9.86 -3.19 -0.41
C ALA A 207 10.63 -3.70 0.80
N ALA A 208 9.94 -3.77 1.94
CA ALA A 208 10.39 -4.53 3.10
C ALA A 208 9.64 -5.86 3.12
N VAL A 209 10.39 -6.97 3.12
CA VAL A 209 9.85 -8.33 3.02
C VAL A 209 10.36 -9.22 4.15
N ASP A 210 9.58 -10.25 4.48
CA ASP A 210 9.94 -11.25 5.50
C ASP A 210 11.10 -12.15 5.12
N TRP A 211 11.36 -12.35 3.81
CA TRP A 211 12.47 -13.18 3.37
C TRP A 211 13.80 -12.64 3.89
N ARG A 212 14.38 -13.38 4.82
CA ARG A 212 15.60 -13.03 5.57
C ARG A 212 15.54 -11.66 6.24
N ASN A 213 14.34 -11.14 6.52
CA ASN A 213 14.10 -9.76 6.99
C ASN A 213 14.86 -8.75 6.11
N SER A 214 14.43 -8.58 4.86
CA SER A 214 15.18 -7.81 3.87
C SER A 214 14.45 -6.55 3.44
N VAL A 215 15.22 -5.50 3.17
CA VAL A 215 14.81 -4.44 2.25
C VAL A 215 15.27 -4.85 0.85
N VAL A 216 14.37 -4.80 -0.13
CA VAL A 216 14.67 -5.14 -1.52
C VAL A 216 14.47 -3.91 -2.41
N GLU A 217 15.47 -3.60 -3.24
CA GLU A 217 15.33 -2.72 -4.39
C GLU A 217 14.77 -3.51 -5.58
N LEU A 218 13.58 -3.10 -6.02
CA LEU A 218 12.79 -3.81 -7.02
C LEU A 218 13.22 -3.35 -8.43
N ALA A 219 13.67 -4.31 -9.22
CA ALA A 219 14.07 -4.09 -10.60
C ALA A 219 13.16 -4.87 -11.55
N VAL A 220 12.44 -4.15 -12.43
CA VAL A 220 11.68 -4.78 -13.54
C VAL A 220 12.63 -5.39 -14.56
N SER A 221 13.75 -4.70 -14.79
CA SER A 221 14.84 -5.14 -15.67
C SER A 221 16.14 -5.25 -14.87
N GLY A 222 16.79 -6.41 -14.92
CA GLY A 222 18.03 -6.68 -14.20
C GLY A 222 17.80 -7.38 -12.86
N GLU A 223 18.81 -7.35 -11.99
CA GLU A 223 18.78 -8.06 -10.71
C GLU A 223 18.26 -7.13 -9.60
N SER A 224 17.23 -7.60 -8.87
CA SER A 224 16.81 -6.99 -7.61
C SER A 224 17.93 -7.13 -6.57
N ARG A 225 18.10 -6.11 -5.73
CA ARG A 225 19.11 -6.12 -4.67
C ARG A 225 18.45 -6.29 -3.32
N PHE A 226 19.01 -7.19 -2.51
CA PHE A 226 18.50 -7.50 -1.18
C PHE A 226 19.51 -7.07 -0.14
N TRP A 227 19.01 -6.39 0.89
CA TRP A 227 19.79 -6.04 2.06
C TRP A 227 19.08 -6.53 3.31
N ALA A 228 19.74 -7.42 4.05
CA ALA A 228 19.22 -7.89 5.32
C ALA A 228 19.20 -6.74 6.33
N THR A 229 18.19 -6.77 7.21
CA THR A 229 18.04 -5.81 8.30
C THR A 229 17.59 -6.54 9.58
N GLU A 230 17.97 -6.00 10.72
CA GLU A 230 17.51 -6.47 12.02
C GLU A 230 16.08 -5.97 12.34
N ASN A 231 15.58 -4.98 11.59
CA ASN A 231 14.21 -4.51 11.72
C ASN A 231 13.23 -5.53 11.16
N GLN A 232 12.61 -6.28 12.06
CA GLN A 232 11.56 -7.23 11.71
C GLN A 232 10.28 -6.48 11.33
N SER A 233 9.74 -6.78 10.14
CA SER A 233 8.42 -6.35 9.68
C SER A 233 8.13 -4.84 9.84
N PRO A 234 8.98 -3.94 9.28
CA PRO A 234 8.72 -2.51 9.35
C PRO A 234 7.46 -2.15 8.56
N SER A 235 6.61 -1.30 9.13
CA SER A 235 5.36 -0.85 8.51
C SER A 235 5.55 0.29 7.52
N GLY A 236 6.64 1.06 7.65
CA GLY A 236 6.98 2.16 6.76
C GLY A 236 8.44 2.11 6.29
N LEU A 237 8.68 2.55 5.06
CA LEU A 237 9.97 2.52 4.40
C LEU A 237 10.17 3.80 3.57
N ALA A 238 11.16 4.62 3.89
CA ALA A 238 11.50 5.84 3.13
C ALA A 238 12.96 5.82 2.66
N LYS A 239 13.24 6.49 1.54
CA LYS A 239 14.57 6.58 0.90
C LYS A 239 14.88 8.00 0.45
N ARG A 240 16.10 8.47 0.74
CA ARG A 240 16.67 9.71 0.20
C ARG A 240 18.14 9.48 -0.14
N GLY A 241 18.46 9.43 -1.43
CA GLY A 241 19.82 9.05 -1.85
C GLY A 241 20.14 7.63 -1.37
N ASP A 242 21.24 7.49 -0.63
CA ASP A 242 21.67 6.23 -0.01
C ASP A 242 21.15 6.06 1.43
N ASP A 243 20.40 7.03 1.96
CA ASP A 243 19.79 6.89 3.28
C ASP A 243 18.41 6.23 3.19
N LEU A 244 18.14 5.37 4.17
CA LEU A 244 16.90 4.64 4.34
C LEU A 244 16.34 4.85 5.75
N LEU A 245 15.04 4.99 5.86
CA LEU A 245 14.31 5.04 7.12
C LEU A 245 13.34 3.87 7.17
N LEU A 246 13.39 3.11 8.26
CA LEU A 246 12.41 2.06 8.56
C LEU A 246 11.60 2.48 9.78
N LEU A 247 10.27 2.47 9.63
CA LEU A 247 9.32 2.71 10.69
C LEU A 247 8.76 1.39 11.20
N GLY A 248 8.81 1.20 12.51
CA GLY A 248 8.30 0.05 13.20
C GLY A 248 9.28 -1.11 13.24
N ARG A 249 9.13 -1.90 14.30
CA ARG A 249 9.72 -3.21 14.48
C ARG A 249 8.65 -4.09 15.11
N TYR A 250 8.37 -5.25 14.52
CA TYR A 250 7.48 -6.21 15.13
C TYR A 250 8.16 -6.85 16.34
N GLU A 251 7.61 -6.59 17.52
CA GLU A 251 7.99 -7.28 18.75
C GLU A 251 6.78 -8.03 19.30
N TRP A 252 6.94 -9.34 19.51
CA TRP A 252 5.90 -10.16 20.12
C TRP A 252 5.43 -9.56 21.45
N PRO A 253 4.11 -9.39 21.65
CA PRO A 253 3.58 -8.91 22.91
C PRO A 253 4.03 -9.81 24.06
N LYS A 254 4.51 -9.21 25.15
CA LYS A 254 4.96 -9.98 26.33
C LYS A 254 3.81 -10.67 27.06
N ARG A 255 2.57 -10.16 26.90
CA ARG A 255 1.35 -10.73 27.46
C ARG A 255 0.23 -10.72 26.42
N ARG A 256 -0.68 -11.67 26.54
CA ARG A 256 -1.91 -11.73 25.73
C ARG A 256 -2.76 -10.50 26.01
N GLY A 257 -3.04 -9.71 24.98
CA GLY A 257 -3.83 -8.47 25.08
C GLY A 257 -3.01 -7.18 25.12
N ASP A 258 -1.68 -7.28 25.25
CA ASP A 258 -0.80 -6.11 25.07
C ASP A 258 -0.74 -5.74 23.58
N GLN A 259 -0.57 -4.46 23.28
CA GLN A 259 -0.26 -4.04 21.92
C GLN A 259 1.13 -4.56 21.51
N PRO A 260 1.36 -4.83 20.21
CA PRO A 260 2.71 -5.05 19.69
C PRO A 260 3.63 -3.93 20.16
N ALA A 261 4.84 -4.27 20.61
CA ALA A 261 5.84 -3.25 20.93
C ALA A 261 6.65 -2.91 19.66
N GLY A 262 7.39 -1.80 19.69
CA GLY A 262 8.30 -1.43 18.62
C GLY A 262 7.68 -0.70 17.43
N PHE A 263 6.36 -0.49 17.39
CA PHE A 263 5.70 0.26 16.31
C PHE A 263 6.15 1.73 16.21
N ASP A 264 6.67 2.29 17.30
CA ASP A 264 7.16 3.67 17.40
C ASP A 264 8.68 3.77 17.17
N VAL A 265 9.37 2.66 16.90
CA VAL A 265 10.81 2.68 16.62
C VAL A 265 11.05 3.16 15.19
N VAL A 266 11.99 4.08 15.04
CA VAL A 266 12.49 4.57 13.75
C VAL A 266 13.97 4.28 13.70
N SER A 267 14.40 3.55 12.68
CA SER A 267 15.81 3.29 12.43
C SER A 267 16.22 3.89 11.10
N ARG A 268 17.31 4.67 11.11
CA ARG A 268 17.94 5.21 9.92
C ARG A 268 19.14 4.34 9.55
N HIS A 269 19.18 3.91 8.30
CA HIS A 269 20.24 3.10 7.72
C HIS A 269 20.91 3.86 6.59
N HIS A 270 22.20 3.63 6.42
CA HIS A 270 22.94 4.05 5.24
C HIS A 270 23.22 2.84 4.37
N LEU A 271 22.92 2.96 3.07
CA LEU A 271 23.17 1.93 2.09
C LEU A 271 24.64 1.97 1.68
N THR A 272 25.37 0.89 1.94
CA THR A 272 26.76 0.73 1.50
C THR A 272 26.86 -0.41 0.49
N GLY A 273 28.01 -0.52 -0.19
CA GLY A 273 28.27 -1.66 -1.07
C GLY A 273 28.24 -3.01 -0.35
N ALA A 274 28.35 -3.04 0.98
CA ALA A 274 28.34 -4.26 1.79
C ALA A 274 26.94 -4.61 2.35
N GLY A 275 26.02 -3.65 2.45
CA GLY A 275 24.71 -3.87 3.07
C GLY A 275 24.06 -2.61 3.61
N LEU A 276 23.15 -2.79 4.58
CA LEU A 276 22.58 -1.69 5.37
C LEU A 276 23.36 -1.52 6.66
N GLU A 277 23.83 -0.30 6.91
CA GLU A 277 24.50 0.07 8.14
C GLU A 277 23.58 0.95 8.99
N LEU A 278 23.25 0.50 10.21
CA LEU A 278 22.45 1.27 11.14
C LEU A 278 23.23 2.51 11.58
N SER A 279 22.66 3.69 11.29
CA SER A 279 23.25 5.00 11.63
C SER A 279 22.61 5.60 12.88
N GLU A 280 21.30 5.44 13.05
CA GLU A 280 20.55 5.97 14.18
C GLU A 280 19.34 5.07 14.47
N GLU A 281 19.02 4.90 15.75
CA GLU A 281 17.74 4.37 16.19
C GLU A 281 17.13 5.32 17.22
N SER A 282 15.83 5.63 17.07
CA SER A 282 15.12 6.47 18.02
C SER A 282 13.63 6.11 18.07
N ARG A 283 12.90 6.79 18.96
CA ARG A 283 11.43 6.70 19.01
C ARG A 283 10.80 7.87 18.27
N LEU A 284 9.66 7.58 17.66
CA LEU A 284 8.75 8.52 17.04
C LEU A 284 7.79 9.09 18.09
N VAL A 285 7.61 10.40 18.07
CA VAL A 285 6.71 11.12 18.97
C VAL A 285 5.79 12.05 18.17
N LEU A 286 4.68 12.43 18.80
CA LEU A 286 3.78 13.46 18.28
C LEU A 286 4.49 14.84 18.22
N PRO A 287 3.95 15.83 17.48
CA PRO A 287 4.56 17.16 17.37
C PRO A 287 4.82 17.85 18.71
N ASP A 288 3.99 17.58 19.72
CA ASP A 288 4.11 18.11 21.07
C ASP A 288 5.12 17.33 21.95
N GLY A 289 5.79 16.32 21.39
CA GLY A 289 6.75 15.45 22.05
C GLY A 289 6.13 14.29 22.84
N SER A 290 4.81 14.16 22.87
CA SER A 290 4.13 13.06 23.55
C SER A 290 4.26 11.73 22.80
N ALA A 291 4.08 10.62 23.52
CA ALA A 291 4.10 9.28 22.93
C ALA A 291 2.95 9.10 21.93
N LEU A 292 3.17 8.23 20.94
CA LEU A 292 2.12 7.86 19.99
C LEU A 292 0.92 7.21 20.72
N PRO A 293 -0.32 7.46 20.27
CA PRO A 293 -1.52 6.93 20.91
C PRO A 293 -1.71 5.42 20.73
N GLY A 294 -0.97 4.79 19.82
CA GLY A 294 -0.98 3.35 19.56
C GLY A 294 -0.35 3.00 18.21
N VAL A 295 -0.52 1.76 17.77
CA VAL A 295 -0.07 1.29 16.45
C VAL A 295 -0.76 2.09 15.33
N PRO A 296 -0.02 2.55 14.31
CA PRO A 296 -0.62 3.14 13.11
C PRO A 296 -1.67 2.22 12.47
N GLN A 297 -2.83 2.76 12.14
CA GLN A 297 -3.92 2.01 11.49
C GLN A 297 -3.86 2.05 9.96
N GLY A 298 -3.10 3.00 9.40
CA GLY A 298 -2.73 3.04 8.00
C GLY A 298 -1.37 3.70 7.83
N VAL A 299 -0.58 3.18 6.90
CA VAL A 299 0.76 3.67 6.56
C VAL A 299 0.91 3.71 5.04
N SER A 300 1.39 4.82 4.52
CA SER A 300 1.69 5.04 3.11
C SER A 300 3.10 5.61 2.99
N ALA A 301 3.91 5.09 2.08
CA ALA A 301 5.31 5.47 1.97
C ALA A 301 5.67 5.83 0.52
N LYS A 302 6.29 7.00 0.33
CA LYS A 302 6.64 7.55 -0.98
C LYS A 302 7.91 8.38 -0.88
N GLY A 303 8.93 8.01 -1.65
CA GLY A 303 10.21 8.70 -1.66
C GLY A 303 10.80 8.74 -0.25
N ASP A 304 11.04 9.92 0.28
CA ASP A 304 11.62 10.17 1.59
C ASP A 304 10.58 10.42 2.69
N LEU A 305 9.31 10.09 2.43
CA LEU A 305 8.18 10.33 3.33
C LEU A 305 7.46 9.03 3.72
N VAL A 306 7.01 8.99 4.96
CA VAL A 306 6.07 7.99 5.49
C VAL A 306 4.91 8.72 6.15
N LEU A 307 3.72 8.57 5.58
CA LEU A 307 2.46 9.08 6.14
C LEU A 307 1.78 7.98 6.95
N MET A 308 1.19 8.35 8.09
CA MET A 308 0.48 7.43 8.96
C MET A 308 -0.70 8.08 9.69
N HIS A 309 -1.68 7.30 10.12
CA HIS A 309 -2.77 7.77 10.98
C HIS A 309 -3.07 6.79 12.13
N PHE A 310 -3.66 7.29 13.21
CA PHE A 310 -3.88 6.56 14.47
C PHE A 310 -5.37 6.44 14.85
N GLY A 311 -6.22 6.16 13.87
CA GLY A 311 -7.68 6.03 14.04
C GLY A 311 -8.49 7.10 13.33
N ASP A 312 -8.06 8.36 13.37
CA ASP A 312 -8.65 9.43 12.57
C ASP A 312 -7.90 9.56 11.24
N VAL A 313 -8.44 8.95 10.18
CA VAL A 313 -7.85 8.96 8.83
C VAL A 313 -7.81 10.37 8.21
N SER A 314 -8.60 11.32 8.73
CA SER A 314 -8.61 12.71 8.27
C SER A 314 -7.46 13.55 8.82
N ARG A 315 -6.76 13.06 9.86
CA ARG A 315 -5.64 13.72 10.53
C ARG A 315 -4.38 12.87 10.46
N PRO A 316 -3.85 12.61 9.26
CA PRO A 316 -2.60 11.88 9.15
C PRO A 316 -1.42 12.75 9.57
N SER A 317 -0.33 12.08 9.91
CA SER A 317 0.96 12.67 10.25
C SER A 317 2.03 12.13 9.32
N VAL A 318 3.03 12.96 9.03
CA VAL A 318 4.14 12.61 8.13
C VAL A 318 5.44 12.57 8.92
N LEU A 319 6.19 11.50 8.70
CA LEU A 319 7.59 11.33 9.02
C LEU A 319 8.41 11.54 7.74
N SER A 320 9.48 12.32 7.83
CA SER A 320 10.42 12.53 6.73
C SER A 320 11.80 12.06 7.17
N LEU A 321 12.54 11.46 6.24
CA LEU A 321 13.95 11.12 6.41
C LEU A 321 14.85 12.37 6.48
#